data_AF-A0A935XD91-F1
#
_entry.id   AF-A0A935XD91-F1
#
_cell.length_a   1.000
_cell.length_b   1.000
_cell.length_c   1.000
_cell.angle_alpha   90.00
_cell.angle_beta   90.00
_cell.angle_gamma   90.00
#
_symmetry.space_group_name_H-M   'P 1'
#
loop_
_entity.id
_entity.type
_entity.pdbx_description
1 polymer ?
#
loop_
_entity_poly.entity_id
_entity_poly.type
_entity_poly.pdbx_seq_one_letter_code
_entity_poly.pdbx_strand_id
1 'polypeptide(L)'
;MSHVVRPRAICLALFALAIVTAACSDGGGPAPVPKAIEAATTTLPSAEAGSALLSPPTFVVRDASGKALGGIAVTVAVGEGGGTLRNPPTRTASGPTSVGQWTLGTRSGRNTLIVTVGNLAPATIEATALPGPPAEIRASVGNNQVALAGDEVEESLGALVVDRFGNPVPQQTVRFDPILGGGTVTPATAVTGADGIASGVRWRLGSRLATQTVRAAILPIATDFTARVRSDFTIDVRFVGTPSVQAQEAFRNAAERIRTAVIGDLEDIPVQGLDASRCGAGAGVTLTETVDDIIIYASVSPIDGVGRVLGRAGPCFIRTSTLHSLVGQMTFDDADAQALITSERFESIVLHEMLHVVGIGSLWRLKALVDSSGTADPRFNGVTATARCLLIGFGSQCASGVPLENIGGAGTAEVHWRESIFDRELMTGFAESTNDMPLSVMTLGALVDYGFVVNEKAADPFQAPVARVAPRRAAPQEAPWEELLEPQFEVSRFGRVQPIRPRLQVVPRP
;
A
#
# COMPACT_ATOMS: atom_id res chain seq x y z
N MET A 1 2.95 -87.75 80.48
CA MET A 1 3.91 -88.59 81.23
C MET A 1 4.65 -89.46 80.23
N SER A 2 5.97 -89.29 80.24
CA SER A 2 6.99 -89.96 79.44
C SER A 2 6.89 -91.48 79.50
N HIS A 3 7.26 -92.19 78.43
CA HIS A 3 8.20 -93.33 78.41
C HIS A 3 8.21 -93.92 76.98
N VAL A 4 9.25 -93.74 76.18
CA VAL A 4 10.53 -94.48 76.09
C VAL A 4 10.60 -95.21 74.74
N VAL A 5 11.61 -94.79 73.98
CA VAL A 5 12.12 -95.24 72.68
C VAL A 5 12.66 -96.66 72.74
N ARG A 6 12.61 -97.42 71.62
CA ARG A 6 13.70 -98.30 71.11
C ARG A 6 13.35 -98.99 69.75
N PRO A 7 14.35 -99.50 69.01
CA PRO A 7 14.47 -99.41 67.55
C PRO A 7 14.07 -100.72 66.84
N ARG A 8 14.11 -100.74 65.49
CA ARG A 8 14.59 -101.93 64.76
C ARG A 8 15.00 -101.64 63.32
N ALA A 9 16.03 -102.39 62.93
CA ALA A 9 16.89 -102.23 61.78
C ALA A 9 16.34 -102.93 60.51
N ILE A 10 16.64 -102.31 59.37
CA ILE A 10 17.25 -102.87 58.14
C ILE A 10 16.69 -104.22 57.63
N CYS A 11 16.05 -104.16 56.46
CA CYS A 11 16.18 -105.18 55.42
C CYS A 11 16.40 -104.52 54.06
N LEU A 12 17.52 -104.89 53.44
CA LEU A 12 17.91 -104.58 52.06
C LEU A 12 16.87 -105.09 51.05
N ALA A 13 16.59 -104.29 50.03
CA ALA A 13 16.22 -104.80 48.71
C ALA A 13 16.80 -103.86 47.65
N LEU A 14 17.72 -104.41 46.83
CA LEU A 14 18.32 -103.76 45.67
C LEU A 14 17.25 -103.45 44.61
N PHE A 15 17.27 -102.23 44.08
CA PHE A 15 16.85 -101.95 42.71
C PHE A 15 17.80 -100.93 42.09
N ALA A 16 18.44 -101.34 40.98
CA ALA A 16 19.35 -100.53 40.20
C ALA A 16 18.60 -99.40 39.49
N LEU A 17 19.06 -98.16 39.67
CA LEU A 17 18.64 -97.01 38.87
C LEU A 17 19.87 -96.45 38.16
N ALA A 18 19.87 -96.56 36.83
CA ALA A 18 20.92 -96.03 35.97
C ALA A 18 21.02 -94.51 36.11
N ILE A 19 22.21 -94.04 36.46
CA ILE A 19 22.57 -92.62 36.50
C ILE A 19 22.75 -92.17 35.03
N VAL A 20 21.79 -91.38 34.53
CA VAL A 20 21.99 -90.57 33.32
C VAL A 20 22.91 -89.42 33.71
N THR A 21 24.13 -89.43 33.19
CA THR A 21 25.04 -88.30 33.26
C THR A 21 24.46 -87.15 32.43
N ALA A 22 23.97 -86.12 33.10
CA ALA A 22 23.68 -84.83 32.48
C ALA A 22 25.03 -84.20 32.08
N ALA A 23 25.44 -84.43 30.83
CA ALA A 23 26.48 -83.65 30.19
C ALA A 23 25.90 -82.25 29.91
N CYS A 24 26.30 -81.26 30.71
CA CYS A 24 26.18 -79.87 30.32
C CYS A 24 27.06 -79.65 29.08
N SER A 25 26.44 -79.55 27.90
CA SER A 25 27.13 -79.02 26.73
C SER A 25 27.16 -77.50 26.87
N ASP A 26 28.31 -76.95 27.24
CA ASP A 26 28.62 -75.53 27.06
C ASP A 26 28.67 -75.22 25.55
N GLY A 27 27.51 -74.98 24.97
CA GLY A 27 27.34 -74.48 23.60
C GLY A 27 27.73 -73.01 23.50
N GLY A 28 28.96 -72.68 23.86
CA GLY A 28 29.56 -71.36 23.63
C GLY A 28 29.96 -71.20 22.17
N GLY A 29 28.99 -71.06 21.27
CA GLY A 29 29.27 -70.53 19.93
C GLY A 29 29.97 -69.17 20.04
N PRO A 30 30.79 -68.76 19.05
CA PRO A 30 31.44 -67.46 19.10
C PRO A 30 30.40 -66.37 19.36
N ALA A 31 30.71 -65.46 20.29
CA ALA A 31 29.81 -64.36 20.64
C ALA A 31 29.39 -63.61 19.35
N PRO A 32 28.09 -63.34 19.16
CA PRO A 32 27.62 -62.71 17.94
C PRO A 32 28.30 -61.36 17.74
N VAL A 33 28.97 -61.19 16.60
CA VAL A 33 29.75 -59.98 16.27
C VAL A 33 28.86 -59.00 15.50
N PRO A 34 28.63 -57.78 16.02
CA PRO A 34 27.94 -56.73 15.27
C PRO A 34 28.64 -56.44 13.95
N LYS A 35 27.88 -56.36 12.86
CA LYS A 35 28.39 -56.07 11.51
C LYS A 35 27.79 -54.81 10.91
N ALA A 36 26.53 -54.50 11.19
CA ALA A 36 25.85 -53.33 10.65
C ALA A 36 24.84 -52.76 11.65
N ILE A 37 24.59 -51.46 11.54
CA ILE A 37 23.50 -50.74 12.21
C ILE A 37 22.58 -50.23 11.11
N GLU A 38 21.28 -50.50 11.23
CA GLU A 38 20.27 -50.09 10.26
C GLU A 38 19.15 -49.35 10.97
N ALA A 39 18.70 -48.21 10.41
CA ALA A 39 17.45 -47.62 10.82
C ALA A 39 16.30 -48.58 10.46
N ALA A 40 15.46 -48.91 11.43
CA ALA A 40 14.33 -49.81 11.23
C ALA A 40 13.02 -49.06 10.96
N THR A 41 13.02 -47.74 11.14
CA THR A 41 11.92 -46.86 10.74
C THR A 41 12.00 -46.59 9.23
N THR A 42 10.95 -46.95 8.49
CA THR A 42 10.91 -46.85 7.02
C THR A 42 10.32 -45.53 6.50
N THR A 43 9.60 -44.79 7.35
CA THR A 43 9.05 -43.46 7.05
C THR A 43 9.77 -42.39 7.85
N LEU A 44 10.21 -41.31 7.22
CA LEU A 44 10.85 -40.19 7.91
C LEU A 44 9.86 -39.57 8.93
N PRO A 45 10.14 -39.66 10.24
CA PRO A 45 9.24 -39.15 11.27
C PRO A 45 9.31 -37.63 11.36
N SER A 46 8.20 -37.01 11.73
CA SER A 46 8.12 -35.56 11.92
C SER A 46 7.29 -35.18 13.13
N ALA A 47 7.60 -34.03 13.72
CA ALA A 47 6.78 -33.38 14.74
C ALA A 47 6.98 -31.86 14.66
N GLU A 48 6.13 -31.09 15.34
CA GLU A 48 6.34 -29.65 15.52
C GLU A 48 7.70 -29.37 16.17
N ALA A 49 8.35 -28.28 15.75
CA ALA A 49 9.59 -27.81 16.34
C ALA A 49 9.46 -27.67 17.87
N GLY A 50 10.45 -28.18 18.60
CA GLY A 50 10.46 -28.23 20.06
C GLY A 50 9.57 -29.31 20.69
N SER A 51 8.86 -30.13 19.90
CA SER A 51 7.99 -31.21 20.40
C SER A 51 8.64 -32.59 20.36
N ALA A 52 8.18 -33.47 21.23
CA ALA A 52 8.57 -34.88 21.23
C ALA A 52 7.90 -35.64 20.08
N LEU A 53 8.65 -36.56 19.45
CA LEU A 53 8.07 -37.54 18.53
C LEU A 53 7.11 -38.45 19.32
N LEU A 54 5.87 -38.54 18.85
CA LEU A 54 4.85 -39.41 19.46
C LEU A 54 5.22 -40.90 19.36
N SER A 55 5.91 -41.27 18.28
CA SER A 55 6.45 -42.61 18.07
C SER A 55 7.96 -42.53 17.90
N PRO A 56 8.73 -42.96 18.90
CA PRO A 56 10.19 -43.02 18.81
C PRO A 56 10.66 -43.84 17.61
N PRO A 57 11.64 -43.33 16.82
CA PRO A 57 12.31 -44.12 15.81
C PRO A 57 13.00 -45.34 16.40
N THR A 58 13.25 -46.34 15.56
CA THR A 58 13.93 -47.56 15.97
C THR A 58 15.09 -47.88 15.04
N PHE A 59 16.06 -48.63 15.55
CA PHE A 59 17.18 -49.18 14.79
C PHE A 59 17.42 -50.64 15.14
N VAL A 60 18.12 -51.37 14.28
CA VAL A 60 18.50 -52.77 14.49
C VAL A 60 20.01 -52.90 14.26
N VAL A 61 20.66 -53.67 15.14
CA VAL A 61 22.04 -54.10 14.95
C VAL A 61 22.03 -55.53 14.45
N ARG A 62 22.73 -55.82 13.35
CA ARG A 62 22.76 -57.14 12.71
C ARG A 62 24.16 -57.74 12.71
N ASP A 63 24.23 -59.07 12.75
CA ASP A 63 25.45 -59.81 12.43
C ASP A 63 25.64 -59.99 10.91
N ALA A 64 26.70 -60.68 10.51
CA ALA A 64 27.02 -60.96 9.11
C ALA A 64 25.99 -61.86 8.40
N SER A 65 25.13 -62.57 9.13
CA SER A 65 24.05 -63.39 8.58
C SER A 65 22.73 -62.63 8.44
N GLY A 66 22.69 -61.36 8.86
CA GLY A 66 21.49 -60.53 8.87
C GLY A 66 20.60 -60.71 10.11
N LYS A 67 21.02 -61.52 11.09
CA LYS A 67 20.26 -61.75 12.32
C LYS A 67 20.35 -60.55 13.27
N ALA A 68 19.22 -60.13 13.84
CA ALA A 68 19.17 -59.06 14.83
C ALA A 68 19.85 -59.48 16.14
N LEU A 69 20.68 -58.60 16.70
CA LEU A 69 21.47 -58.85 17.90
C LEU A 69 20.95 -58.04 19.09
N GLY A 70 20.53 -58.73 20.15
CA GLY A 70 20.19 -58.14 21.44
C GLY A 70 21.36 -58.11 22.42
N GLY A 71 21.34 -57.16 23.36
CA GLY A 71 22.33 -57.01 24.43
C GLY A 71 23.62 -56.28 24.03
N ILE A 72 23.75 -55.83 22.80
CA ILE A 72 24.95 -55.14 22.29
C ILE A 72 24.99 -53.71 22.85
N ALA A 73 26.13 -53.30 23.41
CA ALA A 73 26.31 -51.94 23.92
C ALA A 73 26.18 -50.90 22.78
N VAL A 74 25.39 -49.86 23.03
CA VAL A 74 25.08 -48.81 22.04
C VAL A 74 25.10 -47.44 22.70
N THR A 75 25.49 -46.42 21.95
CA THR A 75 25.32 -45.02 22.31
C THR A 75 24.44 -44.34 21.28
N VAL A 76 23.43 -43.60 21.73
CA VAL A 76 22.60 -42.75 20.89
C VAL A 76 22.78 -41.31 21.35
N ALA A 77 23.20 -40.44 20.44
CA ALA A 77 23.45 -39.03 20.72
C ALA A 77 22.72 -38.15 19.70
N VAL A 78 22.37 -36.93 20.11
CA VAL A 78 21.84 -35.92 19.19
C VAL A 78 22.97 -35.48 18.25
N GLY A 79 22.70 -35.51 16.96
CA GLY A 79 23.56 -34.95 15.92
C GLY A 79 23.16 -33.52 15.60
N GLU A 80 22.49 -33.33 14.47
CA GLU A 80 22.00 -32.03 13.97
C GLU A 80 20.62 -31.68 14.54
N GLY A 81 20.26 -30.39 14.49
CA GLY A 81 18.93 -29.87 14.85
C GLY A 81 18.79 -29.37 16.28
N GLY A 82 19.65 -29.80 17.21
CA GLY A 82 19.72 -29.24 18.58
C GLY A 82 18.58 -29.66 19.51
N GLY A 83 17.92 -30.77 19.21
CA GLY A 83 16.89 -31.39 20.07
C GLY A 83 17.45 -32.03 21.36
N THR A 84 16.59 -32.70 22.12
CA THR A 84 16.99 -33.43 23.34
C THR A 84 16.53 -34.89 23.29
N LEU A 85 17.35 -35.77 23.87
CA LEU A 85 17.06 -37.20 23.94
C LEU A 85 16.96 -37.64 25.40
N ARG A 86 15.82 -38.21 25.78
CA ARG A 86 15.58 -38.75 27.14
C ARG A 86 15.48 -40.27 27.09
N ASN A 87 16.06 -40.92 28.09
CA ASN A 87 16.10 -42.37 28.22
C ASN A 87 16.64 -43.11 26.97
N PRO A 88 17.79 -42.71 26.39
CA PRO A 88 18.39 -43.45 25.30
C PRO A 88 18.77 -44.88 25.75
N PRO A 89 18.65 -45.89 24.88
CA PRO A 89 19.08 -47.25 25.22
C PRO A 89 20.61 -47.29 25.37
N THR A 90 21.08 -48.09 26.33
CA THR A 90 22.51 -48.44 26.47
C THR A 90 22.84 -49.81 25.87
N ARG A 91 21.81 -50.62 25.60
CA ARG A 91 21.92 -51.94 24.94
C ARG A 91 20.79 -52.17 23.93
N THR A 92 21.07 -52.93 22.88
CA THR A 92 20.08 -53.30 21.85
C THR A 92 19.07 -54.34 22.34
N ALA A 93 17.85 -54.31 21.79
CA ALA A 93 16.88 -55.39 21.89
C ALA A 93 17.17 -56.50 20.85
N SER A 94 16.57 -57.69 21.01
CA SER A 94 16.66 -58.80 20.05
C SER A 94 15.84 -58.57 18.76
N GLY A 95 15.62 -57.30 18.40
CA GLY A 95 14.75 -56.78 17.34
C GLY A 95 14.89 -55.25 17.26
N PRO A 96 13.91 -54.51 16.72
CA PRO A 96 13.94 -53.06 16.70
C PRO A 96 14.14 -52.46 18.10
N THR A 97 15.17 -51.65 18.24
CA THR A 97 15.54 -50.93 19.47
C THR A 97 15.09 -49.49 19.35
N SER A 98 14.24 -49.03 20.26
CA SER A 98 13.81 -47.62 20.32
C SER A 98 14.97 -46.71 20.70
N VAL A 99 15.06 -45.53 20.08
CA VAL A 99 16.07 -44.51 20.43
C VAL A 99 15.82 -43.83 21.78
N GLY A 100 14.64 -44.03 22.39
CA GLY A 100 14.19 -43.30 23.56
C GLY A 100 13.21 -42.17 23.20
N GLN A 101 12.92 -41.27 24.15
CA GLN A 101 12.05 -40.12 23.92
C GLN A 101 12.85 -38.99 23.27
N TRP A 102 12.61 -38.74 21.99
CA TRP A 102 13.30 -37.71 21.24
C TRP A 102 12.41 -36.47 21.05
N THR A 103 12.85 -35.35 21.62
CA THR A 103 12.32 -34.01 21.36
C THR A 103 13.13 -33.32 20.28
N LEU A 104 12.47 -32.89 19.20
CA LEU A 104 13.12 -32.20 18.09
C LEU A 104 13.53 -30.78 18.50
N GLY A 105 14.51 -30.20 17.81
CA GLY A 105 14.95 -28.83 18.05
C GLY A 105 13.90 -27.77 17.73
N THR A 106 14.14 -26.53 18.15
CA THR A 106 13.22 -25.39 17.91
C THR A 106 13.32 -24.78 16.52
N ARG A 107 14.32 -25.16 15.72
CA ARG A 107 14.43 -24.78 14.30
C ARG A 107 13.74 -25.81 13.42
N SER A 108 12.84 -25.37 12.54
CA SER A 108 12.23 -26.23 11.54
C SER A 108 13.29 -26.78 10.58
N GLY A 109 13.13 -28.02 10.14
CA GLY A 109 14.04 -28.71 9.22
C GLY A 109 14.64 -29.99 9.79
N ARG A 110 15.79 -30.38 9.24
CA ARG A 110 16.42 -31.68 9.52
C ARG A 110 16.95 -31.75 10.95
N ASN A 111 16.63 -32.86 11.61
CA ASN A 111 17.12 -33.24 12.93
C ASN A 111 17.71 -34.66 12.82
N THR A 112 18.84 -34.92 13.48
CA THR A 112 19.47 -36.25 13.41
C THR A 112 19.87 -36.78 14.79
N LEU A 113 19.82 -38.10 14.93
CA LEU A 113 20.49 -38.86 15.97
C LEU A 113 21.61 -39.69 15.35
N ILE A 114 22.71 -39.86 16.08
CA ILE A 114 23.84 -40.71 15.71
C ILE A 114 23.84 -41.92 16.64
N VAL A 115 23.78 -43.10 16.05
CA VAL A 115 23.82 -44.39 16.75
C VAL A 115 25.19 -45.04 16.53
N THR A 116 25.91 -45.28 17.62
CA THR A 116 27.27 -45.83 17.59
C THR A 116 27.33 -47.17 18.32
N VAL A 117 27.95 -48.17 17.67
CA VAL A 117 28.17 -49.52 18.21
C VAL A 117 29.62 -49.92 17.94
N GLY A 118 30.46 -49.92 18.98
CA GLY A 118 31.88 -50.23 18.86
C GLY A 118 32.58 -49.42 17.76
N ASN A 119 33.28 -50.10 16.86
CA ASN A 119 34.00 -49.50 15.72
C ASN A 119 33.21 -49.58 14.40
N LEU A 120 31.91 -49.87 14.44
CA LEU A 120 31.09 -49.85 13.23
C LEU A 120 30.91 -48.42 12.72
N ALA A 121 30.66 -48.28 11.41
CA ALA A 121 30.17 -47.03 10.86
C ALA A 121 28.87 -46.62 11.59
N PRO A 122 28.79 -45.39 12.14
CA PRO A 122 27.59 -44.96 12.85
C PRO A 122 26.37 -44.91 11.92
N ALA A 123 25.21 -45.28 12.44
CA ALA A 123 23.94 -45.05 11.74
C ALA A 123 23.38 -43.68 12.09
N THR A 124 22.84 -42.99 11.09
CA THR A 124 22.10 -41.75 11.29
C THR A 124 20.61 -42.04 11.23
N ILE A 125 19.88 -41.60 12.24
CA ILE A 125 18.42 -41.60 12.25
C ILE A 125 17.97 -40.16 12.06
N GLU A 126 17.12 -39.94 11.07
CA GLU A 126 16.64 -38.61 10.73
C GLU A 126 15.20 -38.40 11.19
N ALA A 127 14.87 -37.15 11.49
CA ALA A 127 13.50 -36.66 11.67
C ALA A 127 13.40 -35.23 11.13
N THR A 128 12.19 -34.78 10.85
CA THR A 128 11.92 -33.41 10.41
C THR A 128 11.12 -32.65 11.46
N ALA A 129 11.67 -31.54 11.95
CA ALA A 129 10.91 -30.56 12.71
C ALA A 129 10.07 -29.72 11.74
N LEU A 130 8.75 -29.77 11.88
CA LEU A 130 7.84 -28.90 11.15
C LEU A 130 7.66 -27.58 11.92
N PRO A 131 7.45 -26.45 11.24
CA PRO A 131 7.09 -25.22 11.94
C PRO A 131 5.78 -25.40 12.72
N GLY A 132 5.65 -24.71 13.84
CA GLY A 132 4.42 -24.67 14.62
C GLY A 132 3.32 -23.82 13.98
N PRO A 133 2.17 -23.66 14.66
CA PRO A 133 1.11 -22.77 14.21
C PRO A 133 1.61 -21.33 14.01
N PRO A 134 1.03 -20.57 13.05
CA PRO A 134 1.33 -19.15 12.88
C PRO A 134 1.19 -18.39 14.20
N ALA A 135 2.22 -17.64 14.56
CA ALA A 135 2.24 -16.82 15.78
C ALA A 135 2.48 -15.34 15.47
N GLU A 136 3.10 -15.01 14.34
CA GLU A 136 3.40 -13.65 13.94
C GLU A 136 3.40 -13.51 12.41
N ILE A 137 3.01 -12.34 11.92
CA ILE A 137 3.17 -11.94 10.53
C ILE A 137 3.95 -10.63 10.49
N ARG A 138 4.90 -10.54 9.54
CA ARG A 138 5.79 -9.39 9.37
C ARG A 138 5.77 -8.92 7.92
N ALA A 139 5.83 -7.62 7.71
CA ALA A 139 6.13 -7.08 6.39
C ALA A 139 7.55 -7.52 6.00
N SER A 140 7.67 -8.32 4.94
CA SER A 140 8.96 -8.84 4.46
C SER A 140 9.54 -7.98 3.35
N VAL A 141 8.69 -7.48 2.45
CA VAL A 141 9.08 -6.77 1.22
C VAL A 141 7.93 -5.87 0.74
N GLY A 142 8.21 -4.75 0.07
CA GLY A 142 7.19 -3.83 -0.42
C GLY A 142 6.57 -2.90 0.64
N ASN A 143 7.25 -2.62 1.75
CA ASN A 143 6.78 -1.65 2.76
C ASN A 143 7.43 -0.27 2.58
N ASN A 144 6.77 0.79 3.07
CA ASN A 144 7.21 2.19 3.03
C ASN A 144 7.49 2.72 1.61
N GLN A 145 6.64 2.35 0.65
CA GLN A 145 6.84 2.67 -0.75
C GLN A 145 6.32 4.05 -1.14
N VAL A 146 6.70 4.50 -2.32
CA VAL A 146 6.26 5.78 -2.89
C VAL A 146 5.92 5.55 -4.37
N ALA A 147 4.77 6.06 -4.82
CA ALA A 147 4.35 6.00 -6.22
C ALA A 147 3.46 7.21 -6.56
N LEU A 148 3.13 7.43 -7.84
CA LEU A 148 2.14 8.44 -8.20
C LEU A 148 0.71 7.98 -7.83
N ALA A 149 -0.22 8.92 -7.68
CA ALA A 149 -1.62 8.59 -7.47
C ALA A 149 -2.15 7.74 -8.64
N GLY A 150 -2.83 6.65 -8.32
CA GLY A 150 -3.36 5.72 -9.32
C GLY A 150 -2.33 4.76 -9.91
N ASP A 151 -1.04 4.85 -9.57
CA ASP A 151 -0.01 3.91 -9.99
C ASP A 151 0.17 2.74 -9.03
N GLU A 152 0.69 1.63 -9.56
CA GLU A 152 1.19 0.53 -8.74
C GLU A 152 2.53 0.92 -8.13
N VAL A 153 2.72 0.59 -6.86
CA VAL A 153 4.02 0.66 -6.22
C VAL A 153 4.99 -0.31 -6.90
N GLU A 154 6.27 0.05 -6.95
CA GLU A 154 7.28 -0.67 -7.73
C GLU A 154 7.48 -2.11 -7.23
N GLU A 155 7.53 -2.30 -5.91
CA GLU A 155 7.76 -3.60 -5.29
C GLU A 155 6.45 -4.22 -4.83
N SER A 156 6.17 -5.45 -5.29
CA SER A 156 4.98 -6.17 -4.81
C SER A 156 5.09 -6.50 -3.33
N LEU A 157 3.96 -6.48 -2.62
CA LEU A 157 3.91 -6.79 -1.20
C LEU A 157 4.26 -8.25 -0.96
N GLY A 158 5.01 -8.49 0.12
CA GLY A 158 5.26 -9.83 0.63
C GLY A 158 5.26 -9.86 2.15
N ALA A 159 4.43 -10.75 2.72
CA ALA A 159 4.27 -10.91 4.16
C ALA A 159 4.86 -12.25 4.61
N LEU A 160 5.79 -12.20 5.57
CA LEU A 160 6.41 -13.38 6.18
C LEU A 160 5.58 -13.83 7.38
N VAL A 161 5.18 -15.11 7.39
CA VAL A 161 4.47 -15.75 8.50
C VAL A 161 5.42 -16.68 9.25
N VAL A 162 5.52 -16.51 10.56
CA VAL A 162 6.38 -17.32 11.42
C VAL A 162 5.65 -17.90 12.62
N ASP A 163 6.17 -19.01 13.14
CA ASP A 163 5.72 -19.62 14.39
C ASP A 163 6.33 -18.91 15.63
N ARG A 164 6.01 -19.42 16.83
CA ARG A 164 6.49 -18.86 18.11
C ARG A 164 8.02 -18.89 18.29
N PHE A 165 8.74 -19.67 17.47
CA PHE A 165 10.19 -19.78 17.49
C PHE A 165 10.85 -19.02 16.33
N GLY A 166 10.06 -18.33 15.49
CA GLY A 166 10.53 -17.63 14.31
C GLY A 166 10.75 -18.52 13.08
N ASN A 167 10.22 -19.75 13.07
CA ASN A 167 10.31 -20.62 11.89
C ASN A 167 9.28 -20.19 10.83
N PRO A 168 9.65 -20.16 9.54
CA PRO A 168 8.72 -19.84 8.47
C PRO A 168 7.59 -20.88 8.38
N VAL A 169 6.35 -20.43 8.26
CA VAL A 169 5.17 -21.31 8.17
C VAL A 169 4.64 -21.33 6.73
N PRO A 170 4.82 -22.44 5.97
CA PRO A 170 4.32 -22.54 4.61
C PRO A 170 2.81 -22.82 4.55
N GLN A 171 2.24 -22.66 3.35
CA GLN A 171 0.84 -23.01 3.03
C GLN A 171 -0.22 -22.26 3.84
N GLN A 172 0.11 -21.05 4.31
CA GLN A 172 -0.83 -20.16 4.98
C GLN A 172 -1.42 -19.17 3.98
N THR A 173 -2.75 -19.00 3.99
CA THR A 173 -3.41 -18.00 3.14
C THR A 173 -3.46 -16.67 3.87
N VAL A 174 -2.68 -15.69 3.40
CA VAL A 174 -2.67 -14.32 3.90
C VAL A 174 -3.64 -13.48 3.08
N ARG A 175 -4.52 -12.72 3.75
CA ARG A 175 -5.41 -11.74 3.12
C ARG A 175 -4.78 -10.34 3.20
N PHE A 176 -4.84 -9.59 2.10
CA PHE A 176 -4.37 -8.22 1.98
C PHE A 176 -5.57 -7.30 1.76
N ASP A 177 -5.80 -6.36 2.68
CA ASP A 177 -6.92 -5.43 2.63
C ASP A 177 -6.41 -3.99 2.66
N PRO A 178 -6.65 -3.17 1.61
CA PRO A 178 -6.48 -1.73 1.70
C PRO A 178 -7.42 -1.17 2.76
N ILE A 179 -6.88 -0.48 3.77
CA ILE A 179 -7.67 0.06 4.89
C ILE A 179 -7.65 1.59 4.96
N LEU A 180 -6.65 2.24 4.34
CA LEU A 180 -6.54 3.70 4.25
C LEU A 180 -6.00 4.12 2.88
N GLY A 181 -6.41 5.29 2.38
CA GLY A 181 -5.90 5.89 1.15
C GLY A 181 -6.71 5.60 -0.12
N GLY A 182 -7.58 4.59 -0.12
CA GLY A 182 -8.48 4.28 -1.24
C GLY A 182 -7.82 3.53 -2.40
N GLY A 183 -6.64 2.96 -2.19
CA GLY A 183 -5.97 2.10 -3.17
C GLY A 183 -6.57 0.69 -3.30
N THR A 184 -6.02 -0.11 -4.20
CA THR A 184 -6.46 -1.49 -4.48
C THR A 184 -5.29 -2.47 -4.50
N VAL A 185 -5.52 -3.72 -4.12
CA VAL A 185 -4.52 -4.80 -4.23
C VAL A 185 -4.97 -5.89 -5.21
N THR A 186 -4.02 -6.54 -5.88
CA THR A 186 -4.31 -7.67 -6.76
C THR A 186 -3.14 -8.66 -6.80
N PRO A 187 -3.36 -9.95 -6.47
CA PRO A 187 -4.57 -10.52 -5.85
C PRO A 187 -4.79 -10.03 -4.41
N ALA A 188 -6.00 -10.17 -3.87
CA ALA A 188 -6.32 -9.81 -2.47
C ALA A 188 -5.87 -10.88 -1.46
N THR A 189 -5.43 -12.04 -1.92
CA THR A 189 -4.87 -13.11 -1.08
C THR A 189 -3.63 -13.70 -1.73
N ALA A 190 -2.69 -14.17 -0.91
CA ALA A 190 -1.53 -14.94 -1.35
C ALA A 190 -1.22 -16.06 -0.37
N VAL A 191 -0.63 -17.15 -0.85
CA VAL A 191 -0.29 -18.33 -0.03
C VAL A 191 1.20 -18.33 0.27
N THR A 192 1.60 -18.61 1.51
CA THR A 192 3.01 -18.64 1.89
C THR A 192 3.77 -19.80 1.23
N GLY A 193 4.95 -19.47 0.69
CA GLY A 193 5.91 -20.44 0.16
C GLY A 193 6.64 -21.22 1.25
N ALA A 194 7.64 -22.04 0.85
CA ALA A 194 8.49 -22.78 1.79
C ALA A 194 9.33 -21.87 2.71
N ASP A 195 9.56 -20.64 2.28
CA ASP A 195 10.19 -19.55 3.03
C ASP A 195 9.23 -18.83 3.98
N GLY A 196 7.96 -19.23 4.03
CA GLY A 196 6.93 -18.62 4.87
C GLY A 196 6.42 -17.28 4.33
N ILE A 197 6.79 -16.88 3.11
CA ILE A 197 6.42 -15.58 2.54
C ILE A 197 5.24 -15.75 1.58
N ALA A 198 4.16 -15.01 1.81
CA ALA A 198 3.07 -14.81 0.85
C ALA A 198 3.40 -13.57 0.02
N SER A 199 3.74 -13.75 -1.25
CA SER A 199 4.30 -12.69 -2.13
C SER A 199 3.49 -12.49 -3.41
N GLY A 200 3.90 -11.50 -4.22
CA GLY A 200 3.32 -11.24 -5.55
C GLY A 200 2.03 -10.41 -5.53
N VAL A 201 1.71 -9.76 -4.41
CA VAL A 201 0.54 -8.90 -4.28
C VAL A 201 0.89 -7.50 -4.77
N ARG A 202 0.34 -7.11 -5.92
CA ARG A 202 0.53 -5.75 -6.46
C ARG A 202 -0.38 -4.79 -5.73
N TRP A 203 0.11 -3.59 -5.45
CA TRP A 203 -0.65 -2.54 -4.75
C TRP A 203 -0.68 -1.26 -5.59
N ARG A 204 -1.88 -0.85 -5.99
CA ARG A 204 -2.15 0.43 -6.63
C ARG A 204 -2.58 1.46 -5.59
N LEU A 205 -1.92 2.61 -5.57
CA LEU A 205 -2.25 3.71 -4.67
C LEU A 205 -3.54 4.41 -5.11
N GLY A 206 -4.35 4.83 -4.14
CA GLY A 206 -5.45 5.75 -4.35
C GLY A 206 -4.97 7.20 -4.53
N SER A 207 -5.90 8.15 -4.53
CA SER A 207 -5.64 9.57 -4.79
C SER A 207 -5.34 10.41 -3.55
N ARG A 208 -5.24 9.84 -2.35
CA ARG A 208 -4.91 10.61 -1.13
C ARG A 208 -3.39 10.76 -0.95
N LEU A 209 -2.93 11.98 -0.63
CA LEU A 209 -1.52 12.26 -0.33
C LEU A 209 -1.08 11.76 1.04
N ALA A 210 -2.02 11.65 1.98
CA ALA A 210 -1.80 11.02 3.28
C ALA A 210 -1.31 9.57 3.11
N THR A 211 -0.59 9.06 4.12
CA THR A 211 -0.12 7.67 4.13
C THR A 211 -1.27 6.70 3.84
N GLN A 212 -1.07 5.86 2.84
CA GLN A 212 -1.97 4.78 2.49
C GLN A 212 -1.51 3.50 3.18
N THR A 213 -2.47 2.62 3.49
CA THR A 213 -2.19 1.42 4.28
C THR A 213 -2.91 0.20 3.72
N VAL A 214 -2.17 -0.90 3.56
CA VAL A 214 -2.69 -2.25 3.30
C VAL A 214 -2.37 -3.13 4.50
N ARG A 215 -3.38 -3.80 5.05
CA ARG A 215 -3.22 -4.78 6.12
C ARG A 215 -3.10 -6.18 5.54
N ALA A 216 -2.02 -6.88 5.86
CA ALA A 216 -1.89 -8.32 5.63
C ALA A 216 -2.25 -9.08 6.92
N ALA A 217 -3.14 -10.05 6.84
CA ALA A 217 -3.65 -10.75 8.02
C ALA A 217 -3.93 -12.25 7.82
N ILE A 218 -3.70 -12.98 8.91
CA ILE A 218 -4.27 -14.30 9.22
C ILE A 218 -4.83 -14.14 10.63
N LEU A 219 -6.12 -13.83 10.77
CA LEU A 219 -6.66 -13.39 12.07
C LEU A 219 -6.34 -14.40 13.19
N PRO A 220 -5.88 -13.94 14.37
CA PRO A 220 -5.79 -12.54 14.81
C PRO A 220 -4.47 -11.82 14.48
N ILE A 221 -3.50 -12.48 13.84
CA ILE A 221 -2.20 -11.86 13.54
C ILE A 221 -2.27 -11.00 12.26
N ALA A 222 -1.68 -9.81 12.31
CA ALA A 222 -1.67 -8.87 11.20
C ALA A 222 -0.41 -7.99 11.18
N THR A 223 -0.09 -7.46 10.01
CA THR A 223 0.96 -6.46 9.79
C THR A 223 0.49 -5.46 8.73
N ASP A 224 0.96 -4.23 8.82
CA ASP A 224 0.53 -3.14 7.93
C ASP A 224 1.70 -2.74 7.00
N PHE A 225 1.39 -2.65 5.71
CA PHE A 225 2.23 -2.06 4.68
C PHE A 225 1.79 -0.62 4.47
N THR A 226 2.75 0.29 4.36
CA THR A 226 2.49 1.71 4.12
C THR A 226 3.09 2.18 2.80
N ALA A 227 2.46 3.15 2.18
CA ALA A 227 2.99 3.87 1.03
C ALA A 227 2.48 5.31 1.00
N ARG A 228 3.15 6.17 0.24
CA ARG A 228 2.74 7.57 0.03
C ARG A 228 2.66 7.90 -1.45
N VAL A 229 1.74 8.80 -1.79
CA VAL A 229 1.71 9.40 -3.13
C VAL A 229 2.86 10.41 -3.23
N ARG A 230 3.62 10.34 -4.32
CA ARG A 230 4.64 11.34 -4.66
C ARG A 230 4.01 12.52 -5.38
N SER A 231 4.32 13.71 -4.88
CA SER A 231 4.18 14.96 -5.60
C SER A 231 5.22 15.91 -5.04
N ASP A 232 6.00 16.51 -5.94
CA ASP A 232 6.92 17.58 -5.55
C ASP A 232 6.20 18.93 -5.58
N PHE A 233 4.94 18.97 -6.03
CA PHE A 233 4.13 20.18 -6.06
C PHE A 233 3.48 20.48 -4.69
N THR A 234 3.56 21.73 -4.24
CA THR A 234 3.00 22.21 -2.98
C THR A 234 1.97 23.32 -3.18
N ILE A 235 0.98 23.35 -2.27
CA ILE A 235 0.02 24.44 -2.15
C ILE A 235 -0.12 24.70 -0.66
N ASP A 236 0.34 25.86 -0.22
CA ASP A 236 0.19 26.33 1.16
C ASP A 236 -1.10 27.16 1.30
N VAL A 237 -2.15 26.53 1.83
CA VAL A 237 -3.43 27.19 2.08
C VAL A 237 -3.40 27.90 3.42
N ARG A 238 -3.52 29.24 3.39
CA ARG A 238 -3.52 30.11 4.58
C ARG A 238 -4.89 30.72 4.80
N PHE A 239 -5.49 30.41 5.94
CA PHE A 239 -6.83 30.92 6.26
C PHE A 239 -6.80 32.35 6.78
N VAL A 240 -7.69 33.17 6.24
CA VAL A 240 -7.94 34.53 6.71
C VAL A 240 -9.29 34.55 7.42
N GLY A 241 -9.31 35.08 8.65
CA GLY A 241 -10.45 34.96 9.55
C GLY A 241 -10.55 33.55 10.15
N THR A 242 -11.78 33.09 10.42
CA THR A 242 -12.04 31.78 11.04
C THR A 242 -13.11 30.99 10.27
N PRO A 243 -12.81 30.48 9.06
CA PRO A 243 -13.73 29.58 8.36
C PRO A 243 -14.08 28.35 9.22
N SER A 244 -15.27 27.78 9.00
CA SER A 244 -15.69 26.56 9.69
C SER A 244 -14.72 25.39 9.42
N VAL A 245 -14.72 24.38 10.29
CA VAL A 245 -13.85 23.20 10.12
C VAL A 245 -14.12 22.51 8.78
N GLN A 246 -15.39 22.37 8.41
CA GLN A 246 -15.81 21.77 7.14
C GLN A 246 -15.31 22.58 5.93
N ALA A 247 -15.35 23.92 6.01
CA ALA A 247 -14.82 24.76 4.94
C ALA A 247 -13.29 24.60 4.84
N GLN A 248 -12.58 24.63 5.98
CA GLN A 248 -11.13 24.41 5.99
C GLN A 248 -10.73 23.05 5.42
N GLU A 249 -11.50 22.00 5.70
CA GLU A 249 -11.31 20.66 5.11
C GLU A 249 -11.51 20.68 3.60
N ALA A 250 -12.56 21.32 3.08
CA ALA A 250 -12.79 21.45 1.64
C ALA A 250 -11.61 22.14 0.92
N PHE A 251 -11.06 23.22 1.49
CA PHE A 251 -9.87 23.88 0.94
C PHE A 251 -8.64 22.97 0.94
N ARG A 252 -8.40 22.22 2.03
CA ARG A 252 -7.27 21.29 2.10
C ARG A 252 -7.44 20.13 1.12
N ASN A 253 -8.64 19.58 1.00
CA ASN A 253 -8.96 18.50 0.07
C ASN A 253 -8.77 18.93 -1.39
N ALA A 254 -9.21 20.14 -1.75
CA ALA A 254 -8.98 20.71 -3.07
C ALA A 254 -7.49 20.87 -3.37
N ALA A 255 -6.70 21.37 -2.42
CA ALA A 255 -5.26 21.49 -2.56
C ALA A 255 -4.59 20.12 -2.74
N GLU A 256 -4.95 19.12 -1.93
CA GLU A 256 -4.46 17.76 -2.10
C GLU A 256 -4.86 17.17 -3.47
N ARG A 257 -6.10 17.39 -3.91
CA ARG A 257 -6.61 16.93 -5.20
C ARG A 257 -5.77 17.48 -6.35
N ILE A 258 -5.44 18.77 -6.33
CA ILE A 258 -4.57 19.38 -7.34
C ILE A 258 -3.16 18.82 -7.26
N ARG A 259 -2.58 18.70 -6.06
CA ARG A 259 -1.23 18.16 -5.86
C ARG A 259 -1.09 16.68 -6.24
N THR A 260 -2.18 15.93 -6.37
CA THR A 260 -2.13 14.56 -6.92
C THR A 260 -2.10 14.53 -8.45
N ALA A 261 -2.57 15.62 -9.07
CA ALA A 261 -2.59 15.81 -10.51
C ALA A 261 -1.35 16.57 -11.00
N VAL A 262 -0.96 17.68 -10.36
CA VAL A 262 0.31 18.38 -10.62
C VAL A 262 1.37 17.79 -9.71
N ILE A 263 2.44 17.25 -10.30
CA ILE A 263 3.44 16.46 -9.57
C ILE A 263 4.85 17.01 -9.65
N GLY A 264 5.10 17.97 -10.56
CA GLY A 264 6.40 18.59 -10.71
C GLY A 264 6.52 19.87 -9.89
N ASP A 265 7.69 20.01 -9.30
CA ASP A 265 8.19 21.20 -8.61
C ASP A 265 8.25 22.43 -9.54
N LEU A 266 7.90 23.61 -9.01
CA LEU A 266 8.22 24.91 -9.60
C LEU A 266 9.37 25.56 -8.84
N GLU A 267 10.02 26.55 -9.48
CA GLU A 267 11.10 27.30 -8.83
C GLU A 267 10.60 27.99 -7.55
N ASP A 268 11.24 27.66 -6.43
CA ASP A 268 11.19 28.36 -5.14
C ASP A 268 11.57 29.84 -5.28
N ILE A 269 10.72 30.74 -4.78
CA ILE A 269 10.97 32.18 -4.85
C ILE A 269 11.17 32.77 -3.45
N PRO A 270 12.39 33.22 -3.09
CA PRO A 270 12.58 33.98 -1.85
C PRO A 270 11.94 35.36 -1.99
N VAL A 271 10.99 35.68 -1.11
CA VAL A 271 10.33 36.99 -1.05
C VAL A 271 10.71 37.71 0.24
N GLN A 272 10.90 39.03 0.16
CA GLN A 272 11.22 39.86 1.31
C GLN A 272 10.33 41.11 1.31
N GLY A 273 9.45 41.21 2.30
CA GLY A 273 8.49 42.32 2.41
C GLY A 273 7.45 42.37 1.29
N LEU A 274 7.09 41.23 0.68
CA LEU A 274 6.03 41.18 -0.34
C LEU A 274 4.68 41.49 0.33
N ASP A 275 4.01 42.53 -0.14
CA ASP A 275 2.73 43.01 0.41
C ASP A 275 1.56 42.08 0.05
N ALA A 276 1.38 41.03 0.86
CA ALA A 276 0.31 40.04 0.67
C ALA A 276 -1.08 40.58 1.01
N SER A 277 -1.20 41.76 1.62
CA SER A 277 -2.51 42.43 1.75
C SER A 277 -3.16 42.75 0.40
N ARG A 278 -2.36 42.81 -0.67
CA ARG A 278 -2.82 42.90 -2.07
C ARG A 278 -3.32 41.57 -2.65
N CYS A 279 -3.31 40.51 -1.85
CA CYS A 279 -3.75 39.17 -2.22
C CYS A 279 -4.55 38.51 -1.10
N GLY A 280 -5.50 39.25 -0.53
CA GLY A 280 -6.50 38.67 0.37
C GLY A 280 -6.01 38.34 1.78
N ALA A 281 -4.71 38.47 2.09
CA ALA A 281 -4.12 38.08 3.38
C ALA A 281 -4.60 38.89 4.60
N GLY A 282 -5.29 40.00 4.38
CA GLY A 282 -5.64 40.97 5.42
C GLY A 282 -4.66 42.16 5.49
N ALA A 283 -5.12 43.26 6.09
CA ALA A 283 -4.39 44.52 6.09
C ALA A 283 -3.02 44.41 6.78
N GLY A 284 -1.97 44.92 6.13
CA GLY A 284 -0.62 45.01 6.69
C GLY A 284 0.18 43.70 6.70
N VAL A 285 -0.37 42.61 6.15
CA VAL A 285 0.36 41.34 6.05
C VAL A 285 1.43 41.42 4.96
N THR A 286 2.67 41.11 5.32
CA THR A 286 3.82 41.03 4.41
C THR A 286 4.49 39.67 4.51
N LEU A 287 4.99 39.15 3.39
CA LEU A 287 5.71 37.87 3.32
C LEU A 287 7.22 38.11 3.34
N THR A 288 7.91 37.39 4.22
CA THR A 288 9.37 37.28 4.26
C THR A 288 9.75 35.82 4.47
N GLU A 289 9.76 35.05 3.38
CA GLU A 289 9.96 33.60 3.37
C GLU A 289 10.34 33.12 1.96
N THR A 290 10.61 31.83 1.80
CA THR A 290 10.71 31.21 0.48
C THR A 290 9.36 30.61 0.14
N VAL A 291 8.75 31.09 -0.95
CA VAL A 291 7.50 30.53 -1.46
C VAL A 291 7.84 29.33 -2.33
N ASP A 292 7.61 28.15 -1.76
CA ASP A 292 7.57 26.87 -2.45
C ASP A 292 6.21 26.78 -3.19
N ASP A 293 6.28 26.59 -4.50
CA ASP A 293 5.17 26.57 -5.46
C ASP A 293 4.11 27.67 -5.35
N ILE A 294 3.08 27.50 -4.52
CA ILE A 294 1.95 28.45 -4.42
C ILE A 294 1.50 28.62 -2.96
N ILE A 295 1.36 29.86 -2.52
CA ILE A 295 0.57 30.22 -1.34
C ILE A 295 -0.83 30.68 -1.78
N ILE A 296 -1.88 30.16 -1.13
CA ILE A 296 -3.25 30.60 -1.37
C ILE A 296 -3.89 31.12 -0.08
N TYR A 297 -4.27 32.39 -0.09
CA TYR A 297 -5.09 32.96 0.99
C TYR A 297 -6.56 32.63 0.78
N ALA A 298 -7.11 31.83 1.69
CA ALA A 298 -8.48 31.35 1.63
C ALA A 298 -9.35 31.97 2.74
N SER A 299 -10.52 32.47 2.39
CA SER A 299 -11.48 33.02 3.35
C SER A 299 -12.92 32.63 3.04
N VAL A 300 -13.76 32.65 4.08
CA VAL A 300 -15.22 32.64 3.97
C VAL A 300 -15.71 33.92 4.63
N SER A 301 -16.28 34.82 3.85
CA SER A 301 -16.67 36.17 4.29
C SER A 301 -17.72 36.75 3.35
N PRO A 302 -18.55 37.72 3.82
CA PRO A 302 -19.60 38.30 3.00
C PRO A 302 -19.08 38.82 1.65
N ILE A 303 -19.73 38.42 0.56
CA ILE A 303 -19.50 38.95 -0.79
C ILE A 303 -20.71 39.80 -1.20
N ASP A 304 -21.83 39.16 -1.54
CA ASP A 304 -23.04 39.85 -2.02
C ASP A 304 -24.37 39.22 -1.58
N GLY A 305 -24.30 38.21 -0.70
CA GLY A 305 -25.44 37.54 -0.09
C GLY A 305 -26.00 36.41 -0.96
N VAL A 306 -26.97 35.68 -0.39
CA VAL A 306 -27.45 34.39 -0.92
C VAL A 306 -27.74 34.37 -2.43
N GLY A 307 -27.14 33.39 -3.11
CA GLY A 307 -27.55 32.93 -4.45
C GLY A 307 -27.05 33.77 -5.61
N ARG A 308 -25.98 34.55 -5.41
CA ARG A 308 -25.28 35.27 -6.48
C ARG A 308 -23.84 34.74 -6.61
N VAL A 309 -22.84 35.48 -6.13
CA VAL A 309 -21.43 35.10 -6.25
C VAL A 309 -21.10 34.08 -5.15
N LEU A 310 -20.96 32.82 -5.52
CA LEU A 310 -20.58 31.74 -4.61
C LEU A 310 -19.14 31.88 -4.15
N GLY A 311 -18.27 32.36 -5.05
CA GLY A 311 -16.85 32.54 -4.78
C GLY A 311 -16.17 33.49 -5.76
N ARG A 312 -14.98 33.92 -5.38
CA ARG A 312 -14.06 34.63 -6.27
C ARG A 312 -12.66 34.09 -6.04
N ALA A 313 -11.92 33.85 -7.10
CA ALA A 313 -10.56 33.36 -6.97
C ALA A 313 -9.68 33.74 -8.13
N GLY A 314 -8.38 33.70 -7.87
CA GLY A 314 -7.37 33.86 -8.90
C GLY A 314 -5.99 34.20 -8.35
N PRO A 315 -4.98 34.20 -9.22
CA PRO A 315 -3.62 34.58 -8.87
C PRO A 315 -3.54 36.09 -8.66
N CYS A 316 -2.73 36.54 -7.69
CA CYS A 316 -2.43 37.96 -7.51
C CYS A 316 -0.99 38.29 -7.94
N PHE A 317 -0.07 37.38 -7.61
CA PHE A 317 1.34 37.43 -7.92
C PHE A 317 1.71 36.19 -8.75
N ILE A 318 2.38 36.39 -9.88
CA ILE A 318 2.89 35.32 -10.74
C ILE A 318 4.41 35.36 -10.87
N ARG A 319 5.04 34.25 -11.21
CA ARG A 319 6.48 34.20 -11.52
C ARG A 319 6.76 34.90 -12.84
N THR A 320 7.71 35.84 -12.87
CA THR A 320 8.10 36.53 -14.12
C THR A 320 8.59 35.58 -15.21
N SER A 321 9.32 34.53 -14.83
CA SER A 321 9.98 33.60 -15.78
C SER A 321 9.00 32.66 -16.46
N THR A 322 8.05 32.11 -15.70
CA THR A 322 7.18 31.02 -16.16
C THR A 322 5.71 31.42 -16.30
N LEU A 323 5.33 32.56 -15.71
CA LEU A 323 3.95 33.02 -15.52
C LEU A 323 3.09 32.08 -14.67
N HIS A 324 3.66 31.10 -13.98
CA HIS A 324 2.91 30.32 -12.99
C HIS A 324 2.52 31.20 -11.79
N SER A 325 1.33 30.96 -11.24
CA SER A 325 0.89 31.55 -9.98
C SER A 325 1.93 31.34 -8.88
N LEU A 326 2.17 32.36 -8.06
CA LEU A 326 3.07 32.32 -6.90
C LEU A 326 2.29 32.56 -5.61
N VAL A 327 1.41 33.56 -5.62
CA VAL A 327 0.49 33.82 -4.51
C VAL A 327 -0.87 34.15 -5.10
N GLY A 328 -1.90 33.47 -4.63
CA GLY A 328 -3.29 33.71 -5.03
C GLY A 328 -4.23 33.85 -3.85
N GLN A 329 -5.47 34.17 -4.17
CA GLN A 329 -6.53 34.30 -3.18
C GLN A 329 -7.80 33.61 -3.64
N MET A 330 -8.60 33.20 -2.67
CA MET A 330 -9.97 32.74 -2.88
C MET A 330 -10.85 33.16 -1.70
N THR A 331 -12.03 33.66 -2.01
CA THR A 331 -13.04 34.05 -1.03
C THR A 331 -14.36 33.44 -1.43
N PHE A 332 -15.04 32.78 -0.49
CA PHE A 332 -16.38 32.23 -0.67
C PHE A 332 -17.39 33.02 0.16
N ASP A 333 -18.61 33.21 -0.38
CA ASP A 333 -19.66 33.94 0.33
C ASP A 333 -20.14 33.14 1.54
N ASP A 334 -20.17 33.79 2.70
CA ASP A 334 -20.56 33.14 3.95
C ASP A 334 -22.05 32.78 3.98
N ALA A 335 -22.86 33.54 3.23
CA ALA A 335 -24.29 33.31 3.08
C ALA A 335 -24.62 32.02 2.31
N ASP A 336 -23.74 31.59 1.40
CA ASP A 336 -23.93 30.42 0.54
C ASP A 336 -23.13 29.19 0.99
N ALA A 337 -21.98 29.40 1.65
CA ALA A 337 -21.07 28.32 2.04
C ALA A 337 -21.76 27.20 2.82
N GLN A 338 -22.63 27.53 3.77
CA GLN A 338 -23.31 26.51 4.58
C GLN A 338 -24.28 25.65 3.75
N ALA A 339 -25.01 26.24 2.81
CA ALA A 339 -25.90 25.51 1.93
C ALA A 339 -25.11 24.60 0.98
N LEU A 340 -23.99 25.10 0.44
CA LEU A 340 -23.09 24.31 -0.41
C LEU A 340 -22.49 23.13 0.34
N ILE A 341 -22.05 23.33 1.59
CA ILE A 341 -21.52 22.26 2.45
C ILE A 341 -22.60 21.20 2.70
N THR A 342 -23.82 21.60 3.05
CA THR A 342 -24.93 20.66 3.31
C THR A 342 -25.35 19.91 2.04
N SER A 343 -25.18 20.51 0.85
CA SER A 343 -25.42 19.86 -0.43
C SER A 343 -24.23 19.06 -0.99
N GLU A 344 -23.12 18.98 -0.25
CA GLU A 344 -21.86 18.34 -0.67
C GLU A 344 -21.20 18.93 -1.93
N ARG A 345 -21.62 20.12 -2.37
CA ARG A 345 -21.09 20.81 -3.56
C ARG A 345 -19.87 21.67 -3.26
N PHE A 346 -19.70 22.08 -2.00
CA PHE A 346 -18.68 23.06 -1.61
C PHE A 346 -17.27 22.63 -1.99
N GLU A 347 -16.91 21.37 -1.80
CA GLU A 347 -15.56 20.87 -2.13
C GLU A 347 -15.26 20.97 -3.63
N SER A 348 -16.21 20.59 -4.49
CA SER A 348 -16.04 20.69 -5.95
C SER A 348 -15.90 22.15 -6.41
N ILE A 349 -16.67 23.07 -5.83
CA ILE A 349 -16.57 24.50 -6.18
C ILE A 349 -15.25 25.08 -5.65
N VAL A 350 -14.81 24.69 -4.45
CA VAL A 350 -13.49 25.08 -3.94
C VAL A 350 -12.36 24.57 -4.84
N LEU A 351 -12.47 23.35 -5.37
CA LEU A 351 -11.52 22.81 -6.34
C LEU A 351 -11.52 23.60 -7.66
N HIS A 352 -12.70 23.95 -8.18
CA HIS A 352 -12.85 24.78 -9.36
C HIS A 352 -12.12 26.11 -9.21
N GLU A 353 -12.44 26.85 -8.15
CA GLU A 353 -11.83 28.15 -7.85
C GLU A 353 -10.32 28.03 -7.59
N MET A 354 -9.88 26.95 -6.96
CA MET A 354 -8.46 26.70 -6.76
C MET A 354 -7.71 26.47 -8.07
N LEU A 355 -8.34 25.85 -9.07
CA LEU A 355 -7.76 25.69 -10.40
C LEU A 355 -7.62 27.03 -11.13
N HIS A 356 -8.53 27.99 -10.89
CA HIS A 356 -8.33 29.37 -11.34
C HIS A 356 -7.13 30.04 -10.67
N VAL A 357 -6.91 29.81 -9.38
CA VAL A 357 -5.70 30.31 -8.70
C VAL A 357 -4.43 29.71 -9.29
N VAL A 358 -4.45 28.42 -9.63
CA VAL A 358 -3.31 27.72 -10.26
C VAL A 358 -3.01 28.26 -11.66
N GLY A 359 -4.04 28.62 -12.42
CA GLY A 359 -3.89 29.30 -13.71
C GLY A 359 -4.83 28.87 -14.83
N ILE A 360 -5.73 27.91 -14.59
CA ILE A 360 -6.75 27.52 -15.55
C ILE A 360 -7.70 28.70 -15.76
N GLY A 361 -7.95 29.08 -17.01
CA GLY A 361 -8.73 30.27 -17.35
C GLY A 361 -7.97 31.58 -17.14
N SER A 362 -7.67 31.90 -15.87
CA SER A 362 -7.11 33.17 -15.40
C SER A 362 -5.80 33.60 -16.07
N LEU A 363 -4.98 32.63 -16.49
CA LEU A 363 -3.66 32.93 -17.06
C LEU A 363 -3.51 32.55 -18.53
N TRP A 364 -4.53 31.94 -19.16
CA TRP A 364 -4.44 31.45 -20.53
C TRP A 364 -4.09 32.56 -21.54
N ARG A 365 -4.71 33.75 -21.40
CA ARG A 365 -4.40 34.89 -22.28
C ARG A 365 -2.96 35.40 -22.13
N LEU A 366 -2.37 35.30 -20.94
CA LEU A 366 -0.97 35.69 -20.72
C LEU A 366 0.02 34.75 -21.43
N LYS A 367 -0.40 33.52 -21.72
CA LYS A 367 0.36 32.53 -22.51
C LYS A 367 -0.11 32.40 -23.96
N ALA A 368 -1.00 33.29 -24.43
CA ALA A 368 -1.58 33.22 -25.78
C ALA A 368 -2.24 31.87 -26.09
N LEU A 369 -2.88 31.27 -25.08
CA LEU A 369 -3.56 29.97 -25.20
C LEU A 369 -5.02 30.07 -25.67
N VAL A 370 -5.46 31.27 -26.06
CA VAL A 370 -6.85 31.54 -26.47
C VAL A 370 -6.86 32.10 -27.90
N ASP A 371 -7.53 31.39 -28.79
CA ASP A 371 -7.80 31.81 -30.17
C ASP A 371 -9.23 32.35 -30.30
N SER A 372 -9.45 33.22 -31.30
CA SER A 372 -10.77 33.76 -31.65
C SER A 372 -11.50 34.41 -30.46
N SER A 373 -10.74 35.08 -29.59
CA SER A 373 -11.27 35.86 -28.47
C SER A 373 -12.26 36.93 -28.96
N GLY A 374 -13.35 37.12 -28.21
CA GLY A 374 -14.47 38.02 -28.50
C GLY A 374 -15.43 37.52 -29.57
N THR A 375 -15.23 36.31 -30.12
CA THR A 375 -16.10 35.76 -31.17
C THR A 375 -17.18 34.84 -30.60
N ALA A 376 -18.05 34.31 -31.46
CA ALA A 376 -19.01 33.29 -31.07
C ALA A 376 -18.35 31.94 -30.72
N ASP A 377 -17.10 31.71 -31.11
CA ASP A 377 -16.41 30.43 -30.93
C ASP A 377 -14.96 30.59 -30.48
N PRO A 378 -14.71 31.18 -29.29
CA PRO A 378 -13.39 31.20 -28.70
C PRO A 378 -12.91 29.78 -28.39
N ARG A 379 -11.61 29.52 -28.58
CA ARG A 379 -11.00 28.20 -28.44
C ARG A 379 -9.74 28.25 -27.60
N PHE A 380 -9.56 27.27 -26.73
CA PHE A 380 -8.27 26.99 -26.12
C PHE A 380 -7.41 26.23 -27.14
N ASN A 381 -6.23 26.76 -27.45
CA ASN A 381 -5.39 26.27 -28.54
C ASN A 381 -4.28 25.30 -28.10
N GLY A 382 -4.26 24.89 -26.82
CA GLY A 382 -3.28 23.94 -26.29
C GLY A 382 -3.41 22.54 -26.92
N VAL A 383 -2.27 21.96 -27.29
CA VAL A 383 -2.20 20.71 -28.06
C VAL A 383 -2.63 19.51 -27.23
N THR A 384 -2.23 19.47 -25.96
CA THR A 384 -2.50 18.34 -25.06
C THR A 384 -3.99 18.30 -24.69
N ALA A 385 -4.56 19.41 -24.20
CA ALA A 385 -5.98 19.51 -23.87
C ALA A 385 -6.86 19.16 -25.08
N THR A 386 -6.49 19.63 -26.27
CA THR A 386 -7.18 19.31 -27.53
C THR A 386 -7.15 17.80 -27.80
N ALA A 387 -5.98 17.17 -27.71
CA ALA A 387 -5.85 15.72 -27.89
C ALA A 387 -6.65 14.92 -26.85
N ARG A 388 -6.69 15.39 -25.59
CA ARG A 388 -7.46 14.76 -24.52
C ARG A 388 -8.96 14.92 -24.69
N CYS A 389 -9.43 16.09 -25.15
CA CYS A 389 -10.81 16.30 -25.50
C CYS A 389 -11.27 15.36 -26.63
N LEU A 390 -10.43 15.16 -27.66
CA LEU A 390 -10.68 14.20 -28.73
C LEU A 390 -10.74 12.76 -28.20
N LEU A 391 -9.80 12.39 -27.32
CA LEU A 391 -9.69 11.05 -26.73
C LEU A 391 -10.95 10.67 -25.94
N ILE A 392 -11.54 11.60 -25.19
CA ILE A 392 -12.73 11.37 -24.37
C ILE A 392 -14.06 11.48 -25.15
N GLY A 393 -14.00 11.58 -26.48
CA GLY A 393 -15.15 11.38 -27.36
C GLY A 393 -15.78 12.65 -27.95
N PHE A 394 -15.22 13.84 -27.73
CA PHE A 394 -15.78 15.10 -28.26
C PHE A 394 -15.35 15.42 -29.70
N GLY A 395 -14.66 14.51 -30.40
CA GLY A 395 -14.47 14.49 -31.86
C GLY A 395 -14.43 15.86 -32.56
N SER A 396 -15.37 16.11 -33.48
CA SER A 396 -15.41 17.35 -34.28
C SER A 396 -15.54 18.63 -33.44
N GLN A 397 -16.08 18.56 -32.23
CA GLN A 397 -16.19 19.73 -31.34
C GLN A 397 -14.81 20.19 -30.88
N CYS A 398 -13.82 19.32 -30.79
CA CYS A 398 -12.45 19.66 -30.36
C CYS A 398 -11.42 19.61 -31.49
N ALA A 399 -11.84 19.53 -32.76
CA ALA A 399 -10.92 19.37 -33.89
C ALA A 399 -9.97 20.57 -34.10
N SER A 400 -10.35 21.76 -33.65
CA SER A 400 -9.60 23.02 -33.82
C SER A 400 -9.31 23.72 -32.49
N GLY A 401 -9.12 22.93 -31.42
CA GLY A 401 -9.01 23.45 -30.06
C GLY A 401 -10.25 23.19 -29.21
N VAL A 402 -10.08 23.27 -27.89
CA VAL A 402 -11.16 23.01 -26.93
C VAL A 402 -12.10 24.24 -26.89
N PRO A 403 -13.41 24.08 -27.14
CA PRO A 403 -14.35 25.19 -27.07
C PRO A 403 -14.41 25.83 -25.70
N LEU A 404 -14.18 27.15 -25.68
CA LEU A 404 -14.33 27.98 -24.50
C LEU A 404 -15.74 28.55 -24.42
N GLU A 405 -16.16 28.91 -23.22
CA GLU A 405 -17.42 29.59 -23.00
C GLU A 405 -17.43 30.96 -23.72
N ASN A 406 -18.56 31.30 -24.34
CA ASN A 406 -18.73 32.52 -25.13
C ASN A 406 -19.85 33.43 -24.60
N ILE A 407 -20.47 33.06 -23.48
CA ILE A 407 -21.48 33.86 -22.77
C ILE A 407 -21.08 34.08 -21.31
N GLY A 408 -21.90 34.77 -20.52
CA GLY A 408 -21.68 34.98 -19.08
C GLY A 408 -20.80 36.18 -18.71
N GLY A 409 -20.19 36.86 -19.67
CA GLY A 409 -19.38 38.06 -19.43
C GLY A 409 -17.94 37.74 -19.03
N ALA A 410 -17.18 38.74 -18.56
CA ALA A 410 -15.72 38.61 -18.37
C ALA A 410 -15.31 37.60 -17.28
N GLY A 411 -16.19 37.33 -16.30
CA GLY A 411 -15.96 36.33 -15.26
C GLY A 411 -16.15 34.89 -15.74
N THR A 412 -16.84 34.68 -16.86
CA THR A 412 -17.23 33.33 -17.32
C THR A 412 -16.70 33.02 -18.74
N ALA A 413 -16.83 33.96 -19.68
CA ALA A 413 -16.42 33.77 -21.07
C ALA A 413 -14.90 33.66 -21.18
N GLU A 414 -14.42 32.70 -21.99
CA GLU A 414 -13.01 32.45 -22.33
C GLU A 414 -12.11 32.00 -21.19
N VAL A 415 -12.65 31.85 -19.99
CA VAL A 415 -11.94 31.38 -18.80
C VAL A 415 -12.45 30.02 -18.32
N HIS A 416 -13.51 29.52 -18.95
CA HIS A 416 -14.10 28.19 -18.73
C HIS A 416 -14.24 27.40 -20.01
N TRP A 417 -14.39 26.09 -19.85
CA TRP A 417 -14.92 25.24 -20.90
C TRP A 417 -16.38 25.58 -21.18
N ARG A 418 -16.79 25.37 -22.44
CA ARG A 418 -18.15 25.66 -22.88
C ARG A 418 -19.17 24.72 -22.25
N GLU A 419 -20.06 25.27 -21.44
CA GLU A 419 -21.10 24.55 -20.70
C GLU A 419 -22.00 23.73 -21.63
N SER A 420 -22.47 24.34 -22.72
CA SER A 420 -23.34 23.67 -23.71
C SER A 420 -22.74 22.46 -24.41
N ILE A 421 -21.43 22.22 -24.25
CA ILE A 421 -20.72 21.06 -24.80
C ILE A 421 -20.31 20.09 -23.70
N PHE A 422 -19.76 20.60 -22.59
CA PHE A 422 -19.12 19.78 -21.57
C PHE A 422 -20.01 19.51 -20.35
N ASP A 423 -21.08 20.29 -20.14
CA ASP A 423 -22.08 20.14 -19.07
C ASP A 423 -21.34 19.95 -17.74
N ARG A 424 -21.42 18.77 -17.14
CA ARG A 424 -20.80 18.43 -15.85
C ARG A 424 -19.27 18.51 -15.72
N GLU A 425 -18.49 18.95 -16.71
CA GLU A 425 -17.02 19.03 -16.50
C GLU A 425 -16.70 20.10 -15.45
N LEU A 426 -15.78 19.81 -14.53
CA LEU A 426 -15.51 20.67 -13.38
C LEU A 426 -15.31 22.15 -13.72
N MET A 427 -14.57 22.48 -14.78
CA MET A 427 -14.17 23.83 -15.16
C MET A 427 -15.08 24.43 -16.25
N THR A 428 -16.33 23.99 -16.36
CA THR A 428 -17.33 24.74 -17.11
C THR A 428 -17.83 25.95 -16.30
N GLY A 429 -18.38 26.93 -17.00
CA GLY A 429 -18.73 28.22 -16.41
C GLY A 429 -19.98 28.23 -15.53
N PHE A 430 -20.59 27.08 -15.23
CA PHE A 430 -21.80 26.97 -14.42
C PHE A 430 -21.73 25.73 -13.52
N ALA A 431 -21.79 25.95 -12.20
CA ALA A 431 -21.73 24.86 -11.24
C ALA A 431 -22.99 23.98 -11.29
N GLU A 432 -22.80 22.67 -11.40
CA GLU A 432 -23.89 21.69 -11.41
C GLU A 432 -24.72 21.72 -10.14
N SER A 433 -26.02 21.39 -10.23
CA SER A 433 -26.90 21.28 -9.05
C SER A 433 -26.56 20.11 -8.10
N THR A 434 -25.64 19.24 -8.52
CA THR A 434 -25.13 18.10 -7.76
C THR A 434 -23.62 18.23 -7.56
N ASN A 435 -22.99 17.30 -6.83
CA ASN A 435 -21.54 17.24 -6.68
C ASN A 435 -20.82 16.48 -7.81
N ASP A 436 -21.54 15.97 -8.83
CA ASP A 436 -20.94 15.32 -10.00
C ASP A 436 -20.32 16.36 -10.94
N MET A 437 -19.13 16.83 -10.58
CA MET A 437 -18.31 17.75 -11.38
C MET A 437 -16.89 17.18 -11.55
N PRO A 438 -16.69 16.18 -12.43
CA PRO A 438 -15.39 15.53 -12.63
C PRO A 438 -14.30 16.46 -13.14
N LEU A 439 -13.11 16.39 -12.51
CA LEU A 439 -11.88 16.96 -13.05
C LEU A 439 -11.37 16.08 -14.19
N SER A 440 -11.63 16.48 -15.43
CA SER A 440 -11.33 15.63 -16.58
C SER A 440 -9.85 15.62 -16.97
N VAL A 441 -9.48 14.59 -17.74
CA VAL A 441 -8.16 14.53 -18.39
C VAL A 441 -7.94 15.67 -19.40
N MET A 442 -9.01 16.29 -19.91
CA MET A 442 -8.92 17.49 -20.75
C MET A 442 -8.41 18.69 -19.95
N THR A 443 -8.97 18.93 -18.76
CA THR A 443 -8.48 19.97 -17.84
C THR A 443 -7.04 19.71 -17.39
N LEU A 444 -6.70 18.45 -17.10
CA LEU A 444 -5.31 18.08 -16.82
C LEU A 444 -4.37 18.32 -18.02
N GLY A 445 -4.86 18.09 -19.25
CA GLY A 445 -4.13 18.45 -20.47
C GLY A 445 -3.88 19.95 -20.59
N ALA A 446 -4.82 20.79 -20.15
CA ALA A 446 -4.63 22.25 -20.15
C ALA A 446 -3.54 22.69 -19.15
N LEU A 447 -3.39 22.00 -18.02
CA LEU A 447 -2.26 22.21 -17.09
C LEU A 447 -0.92 21.84 -17.76
N VAL A 448 -0.87 20.74 -18.52
CA VAL A 448 0.34 20.38 -19.31
C VAL A 448 0.67 21.47 -20.33
N ASP A 449 -0.32 21.92 -21.11
CA ASP A 449 -0.12 22.97 -22.10
C ASP A 449 0.29 24.32 -21.46
N TYR A 450 -0.13 24.58 -20.23
CA TYR A 450 0.31 25.74 -19.45
C TYR A 450 1.78 25.63 -19.01
N GLY A 451 2.30 24.41 -18.82
CA GLY A 451 3.69 24.14 -18.47
C GLY A 451 3.91 23.37 -17.17
N PHE A 452 2.87 22.78 -16.58
CA PHE A 452 2.99 21.92 -15.41
C PHE A 452 3.40 20.48 -15.79
N VAL A 453 4.08 19.79 -14.87
CA VAL A 453 4.26 18.33 -14.97
C VAL A 453 3.09 17.65 -14.27
N VAL A 454 2.32 16.85 -15.03
CA VAL A 454 1.01 16.36 -14.60
C VAL A 454 0.93 14.83 -14.63
N ASN A 455 0.33 14.24 -13.61
CA ASN A 455 -0.15 12.87 -13.55
C ASN A 455 -1.59 12.78 -14.07
N GLU A 456 -1.75 12.47 -15.37
CA GLU A 456 -3.08 12.37 -16.01
C GLU A 456 -3.95 11.25 -15.44
N LYS A 457 -3.39 10.25 -14.74
CA LYS A 457 -4.17 9.18 -14.08
C LYS A 457 -4.95 9.68 -12.87
N ALA A 458 -4.66 10.89 -12.40
CA ALA A 458 -5.44 11.55 -11.37
C ALA A 458 -6.75 12.14 -11.93
N ALA A 459 -7.03 12.06 -13.24
CA ALA A 459 -8.31 12.53 -13.78
C ALA A 459 -9.50 11.69 -13.31
N ASP A 460 -10.64 12.35 -13.10
CA ASP A 460 -11.90 11.66 -12.90
C ASP A 460 -12.45 11.12 -14.22
N PRO A 461 -13.22 10.02 -14.20
CA PRO A 461 -13.89 9.51 -15.39
C PRO A 461 -14.87 10.54 -15.99
N PHE A 462 -14.52 11.06 -17.16
CA PHE A 462 -15.36 11.98 -17.93
C PHE A 462 -15.24 11.65 -19.43
N GLN A 463 -16.38 11.44 -20.08
CA GLN A 463 -16.49 11.09 -21.50
C GLN A 463 -17.74 11.70 -22.10
N ALA A 464 -17.72 11.93 -23.41
CA ALA A 464 -18.87 12.40 -24.17
C ALA A 464 -20.06 11.43 -24.03
N PRO A 465 -21.31 11.92 -23.94
CA PRO A 465 -22.49 11.07 -23.88
C PRO A 465 -22.59 10.13 -25.09
N VAL A 466 -22.88 8.85 -24.85
CA VAL A 466 -22.92 7.78 -25.88
C VAL A 466 -24.10 7.93 -26.87
N ALA A 467 -25.04 8.84 -26.60
CA ALA A 467 -26.14 9.20 -27.49
C ALA A 467 -26.21 10.73 -27.64
N ARG A 468 -26.57 11.20 -28.84
CA ARG A 468 -26.87 12.62 -29.11
C ARG A 468 -28.09 13.05 -28.29
N VAL A 469 -27.87 13.40 -27.03
CA VAL A 469 -28.80 14.23 -26.28
C VAL A 469 -28.83 15.56 -27.04
N ALA A 470 -30.01 16.04 -27.39
CA ALA A 470 -30.16 17.39 -27.91
C ALA A 470 -29.40 18.35 -26.97
N PRO A 471 -28.67 19.36 -27.48
CA PRO A 471 -27.98 20.31 -26.61
C PRO A 471 -28.99 20.78 -25.57
N ARG A 472 -28.66 20.61 -24.27
CA ARG A 472 -29.47 21.21 -23.22
C ARG A 472 -29.56 22.69 -23.56
N ARG A 473 -30.78 23.24 -23.50
CA ARG A 473 -30.98 24.68 -23.67
C ARG A 473 -29.99 25.36 -22.74
N ALA A 474 -29.25 26.34 -23.25
CA ALA A 474 -28.48 27.27 -22.43
C ALA A 474 -29.32 27.60 -21.21
N ALA A 475 -28.76 27.41 -20.02
CA ALA A 475 -29.37 27.93 -18.82
C ALA A 475 -29.75 29.40 -19.12
N PRO A 476 -30.93 29.88 -18.68
CA PRO A 476 -31.21 31.31 -18.76
C PRO A 476 -30.00 32.05 -18.19
N GLN A 477 -29.73 33.25 -18.69
CA GLN A 477 -28.60 34.10 -18.29
C GLN A 477 -28.62 34.32 -16.77
N GLU A 478 -28.14 33.33 -16.02
CA GLU A 478 -27.95 33.38 -14.60
C GLU A 478 -26.82 34.37 -14.40
N ALA A 479 -26.99 35.25 -13.41
CA ALA A 479 -25.93 36.17 -13.05
C ALA A 479 -24.64 35.36 -12.83
N PRO A 480 -23.46 35.86 -13.26
CA PRO A 480 -22.21 35.13 -13.05
C PRO A 480 -22.10 34.76 -11.58
N TRP A 481 -21.94 33.46 -11.30
CA TRP A 481 -21.88 32.91 -9.95
C TRP A 481 -20.47 33.00 -9.35
N GLU A 482 -19.50 33.46 -10.14
CA GLU A 482 -18.11 33.64 -9.74
C GLU A 482 -17.55 35.00 -10.21
N GLU A 483 -16.51 35.46 -9.52
CA GLU A 483 -15.69 36.59 -9.95
C GLU A 483 -14.24 36.13 -10.13
N LEU A 484 -13.75 36.12 -11.37
CA LEU A 484 -12.36 35.77 -11.65
C LEU A 484 -11.42 36.94 -11.36
N LEU A 485 -10.36 36.65 -10.61
CA LEU A 485 -9.32 37.63 -10.28
C LEU A 485 -8.12 37.48 -11.21
N GLU A 486 -7.72 38.58 -11.83
CA GLU A 486 -6.51 38.62 -12.67
C GLU A 486 -5.28 39.03 -11.84
N PRO A 487 -4.09 38.50 -12.19
CA PRO A 487 -2.87 38.86 -11.48
C PRO A 487 -2.51 40.32 -11.75
N GLN A 488 -1.97 40.99 -10.73
CA GLN A 488 -1.57 42.38 -10.81
C GLN A 488 -0.06 42.57 -10.84
N PHE A 489 0.70 41.57 -10.36
CA PHE A 489 2.13 41.66 -10.17
C PHE A 489 2.87 40.42 -10.68
N GLU A 490 4.06 40.63 -11.23
CA GLU A 490 5.04 39.59 -11.46
C GLU A 490 6.14 39.67 -10.39
N VAL A 491 6.68 38.52 -10.00
CA VAL A 491 7.77 38.36 -9.05
C VAL A 491 8.92 37.64 -9.74
N SER A 492 10.07 38.29 -9.80
CA SER A 492 11.28 37.67 -10.35
C SER A 492 11.80 36.56 -9.44
N ARG A 493 12.70 35.72 -9.95
CA ARG A 493 13.41 34.69 -9.17
C ARG A 493 14.20 35.19 -7.96
N PHE A 494 14.42 36.50 -7.84
CA PHE A 494 15.09 37.14 -6.70
C PHE A 494 14.12 37.90 -5.78
N GLY A 495 12.81 37.62 -5.86
CA GLY A 495 11.80 38.23 -4.99
C GLY A 495 11.37 39.65 -5.38
N ARG A 496 11.93 40.23 -6.45
CA ARG A 496 11.55 41.58 -6.90
C ARG A 496 10.16 41.59 -7.53
N VAL A 497 9.26 42.36 -6.93
CA VAL A 497 7.88 42.58 -7.39
C VAL A 497 7.81 43.71 -8.42
N GLN A 498 7.05 43.52 -9.49
CA GLN A 498 6.75 44.54 -10.50
C GLN A 498 5.28 44.43 -10.94
N PRO A 499 4.60 45.55 -11.25
CA PRO A 499 3.27 45.48 -11.87
C PRO A 499 3.33 44.74 -13.21
N ILE A 500 2.33 43.92 -13.48
CA ILE A 500 2.16 43.33 -14.82
C ILE A 500 1.94 44.49 -15.80
N ARG A 501 2.85 44.61 -16.76
CA ARG A 501 2.64 45.55 -17.87
C ARG A 501 1.53 44.98 -18.74
N PRO A 502 0.65 45.81 -19.32
CA PRO A 502 -0.26 45.37 -20.36
C PRO A 502 0.58 44.77 -21.49
N ARG A 503 0.69 43.44 -21.52
CA ARG A 503 1.13 42.75 -22.73
C ARG A 503 0.00 43.02 -23.72
N LEU A 504 0.32 43.48 -24.92
CA LEU A 504 -0.65 43.83 -25.97
C LEU A 504 -1.65 42.69 -26.17
N GLN A 505 -2.73 42.67 -25.39
CA GLN A 505 -3.90 41.87 -25.64
C GLN A 505 -4.74 42.72 -26.59
N VAL A 506 -5.12 42.10 -27.70
CA VAL A 506 -6.18 42.59 -28.57
C VAL A 506 -7.44 42.60 -27.71
N VAL A 507 -7.71 43.71 -27.03
CA VAL A 507 -8.97 43.96 -26.34
C VAL A 507 -10.07 43.86 -27.41
N PRO A 508 -11.09 43.00 -27.25
CA PRO A 508 -12.25 43.08 -28.12
C PRO A 508 -12.88 44.44 -27.90
N ARG A 509 -13.04 45.22 -28.98
CA ARG A 509 -13.94 46.37 -28.92
C ARG A 509 -15.37 45.83 -28.65
N PRO A 510 -16.15 46.55 -27.82
CA PRO A 510 -17.46 46.09 -27.37
C PRO A 510 -18.43 45.79 -28.51
#